data_AF-A0A2N6UJL5-F1
#
_entry.id   AF-A0A2N6UJL5-F1
#
_cell.length_a   1.000
_cell.length_b   1.000
_cell.length_c   1.000
_cell.angle_alpha   90.00
_cell.angle_beta   90.00
_cell.angle_gamma   90.00
#
_symmetry.space_group_name_H-M   'P 1'
#
loop_
_entity.id
_entity.type
_entity.pdbx_description
1 polymer ?
#
loop_
_entity_poly.entity_id
_entity_poly.type
_entity_poly.pdbx_seq_one_letter_code
_entity_poly.pdbx_strand_id
1 'polypeptide(L)'
;MRYTPDYKISLEKSYELLEDADISEIPVDLNKIIDCFSNEISVKTYSEYMNDANCSLQDVIDFFDSDLGACSYRHDTNKYIIYYNDVDKTENWIRFTIAHELGHIFIGHHQMYGVDVLSRKGVGKHKYEELEKEANNFARNLLTPAPLAEQVVAFEKKENPSTLSSLFEITYNAAEVRLKYISRDLRDFSNSMLAFFKNTFNPLSIYCPECGVEHEKGKNYCANCGSKSLAFGFKYKRLSDSNNSIKYSTCIICGHKNFNRHAKFCPICGVPIYNSCSDNKDHEVRLTDYYCSTCGSPTTMKDYIKEITEKRGERDMLYEDGVEFDESTMKVKICPKCGNEEFSDNALFCKICGTNLYNDCEGIHTQSFNSFDDIGEIHHNPSNARYCETCGAKTRFFIDGILCEHSEYNKDFTDDSNSGFDFSSDDQIPF
;
A
#
# COMPACT_ATOMS: atom_id res chain seq x y z
N MET A 1 29.72 -45.73 10.29
CA MET A 1 28.41 -45.09 10.53
C MET A 1 27.86 -44.61 9.20
N ARG A 2 26.57 -44.83 8.91
CA ARG A 2 25.90 -44.17 7.77
C ARG A 2 25.66 -42.72 8.18
N TYR A 3 26.15 -41.78 7.39
CA TYR A 3 25.86 -40.36 7.57
C TYR A 3 24.37 -40.13 7.25
N THR A 4 23.74 -39.23 8.00
CA THR A 4 22.33 -38.83 7.80
C THR A 4 22.27 -37.32 7.71
N PRO A 5 21.45 -36.74 6.82
CA PRO A 5 21.39 -35.30 6.64
C PRO A 5 20.98 -34.58 7.91
N ASP A 6 21.74 -33.55 8.25
CA ASP A 6 21.34 -32.52 9.20
C ASP A 6 20.68 -31.37 8.43
N TYR A 7 19.35 -31.43 8.39
CA TYR A 7 18.56 -30.39 7.74
C TYR A 7 18.44 -29.13 8.60
N LYS A 8 18.73 -29.22 9.91
CA LYS A 8 18.65 -28.09 10.81
C LYS A 8 19.84 -27.15 10.56
N ILE A 9 21.06 -27.70 10.45
CA ILE A 9 22.24 -26.89 10.09
C ILE A 9 22.08 -26.24 8.71
N SER A 10 21.51 -26.97 7.74
CA SER A 10 21.25 -26.45 6.39
C SER A 10 20.34 -25.22 6.43
N LEU A 11 19.30 -25.26 7.26
CA LEU A 11 18.34 -24.17 7.44
C LEU A 11 18.96 -23.00 8.22
N GLU A 12 19.61 -23.28 9.34
CA GLU A 12 20.31 -22.28 10.17
C GLU A 12 21.32 -21.50 9.33
N LYS A 13 22.13 -22.18 8.51
CA LYS A 13 23.10 -21.53 7.62
C LYS A 13 22.45 -20.69 6.52
N SER A 14 21.30 -21.12 5.98
CA SER A 14 20.59 -20.30 4.99
C SER A 14 20.03 -19.02 5.60
N TYR A 15 19.58 -19.08 6.85
CA TYR A 15 19.12 -17.93 7.61
C TYR A 15 20.28 -16.98 7.95
N GLU A 16 21.37 -17.51 8.51
CA GLU A 16 22.58 -16.73 8.84
C GLU A 16 23.09 -15.98 7.60
N LEU A 17 23.11 -16.63 6.44
CA LEU A 17 23.52 -15.99 5.19
C LEU A 17 22.61 -14.82 4.78
N LEU A 18 21.28 -14.97 4.93
CA LEU A 18 20.34 -13.88 4.64
C LEU A 18 20.52 -12.71 5.61
N GLU A 19 20.81 -13.00 6.89
CA GLU A 19 21.07 -11.99 7.91
C GLU A 19 22.39 -11.26 7.67
N ASP A 20 23.49 -12.00 7.46
CA ASP A 20 24.83 -11.46 7.24
C ASP A 20 24.92 -10.61 5.96
N ALA A 21 24.22 -11.02 4.89
CA ALA A 21 24.15 -10.28 3.63
C ALA A 21 23.06 -9.17 3.61
N ASP A 22 22.39 -8.92 4.74
CA ASP A 22 21.34 -7.92 4.91
C ASP A 22 20.23 -8.05 3.83
N ILE A 23 19.78 -9.28 3.57
CA ILE A 23 18.72 -9.55 2.60
C ILE A 23 17.36 -9.33 3.24
N SER A 24 16.60 -8.39 2.69
CA SER A 24 15.28 -8.00 3.18
C SER A 24 14.16 -8.12 2.14
N GLU A 25 14.49 -8.62 0.95
CA GLU A 25 13.59 -8.62 -0.20
C GLU A 25 13.60 -9.96 -0.91
N ILE A 26 12.48 -10.23 -1.58
CA ILE A 26 12.39 -11.31 -2.55
C ILE A 26 12.03 -10.75 -3.93
N PRO A 27 12.43 -11.41 -5.02
CA PRO A 27 13.34 -12.57 -5.09
C PRO A 27 14.72 -12.26 -4.50
N VAL A 28 15.36 -13.25 -3.85
CA VAL A 28 16.67 -13.02 -3.22
C VAL A 28 17.68 -12.64 -4.29
N ASP A 29 18.37 -11.52 -4.08
CA ASP A 29 19.45 -11.06 -4.96
C ASP A 29 20.75 -11.78 -4.60
N LEU A 30 21.09 -12.79 -5.39
CA LEU A 30 22.30 -13.57 -5.21
C LEU A 30 23.57 -12.75 -5.49
N ASN A 31 23.50 -11.70 -6.32
CA ASN A 31 24.66 -10.84 -6.58
C ASN A 31 25.00 -10.04 -5.33
N LYS A 32 24.00 -9.52 -4.60
CA LYS A 32 24.22 -8.85 -3.30
C LYS A 32 24.93 -9.78 -2.31
N ILE A 33 24.55 -11.06 -2.26
CA ILE A 33 25.23 -12.06 -1.43
C ILE A 33 26.68 -12.25 -1.92
N ILE A 34 26.90 -12.49 -3.21
CA ILE A 34 28.25 -12.70 -3.77
C ILE A 34 29.16 -11.49 -3.50
N ASP A 35 28.65 -10.27 -3.64
CA ASP A 35 29.39 -9.03 -3.39
C ASP A 35 29.78 -8.90 -1.91
N CYS A 36 28.86 -9.24 -1.00
CA CYS A 36 29.10 -9.25 0.45
C CYS A 36 30.27 -10.18 0.83
N PHE A 37 30.41 -11.32 0.14
CA PHE A 37 31.46 -12.31 0.35
C PHE A 37 32.52 -12.33 -0.76
N SER A 38 32.74 -11.20 -1.46
CA SER A 38 33.65 -11.14 -2.63
C SER A 38 35.13 -11.41 -2.32
N ASN A 39 35.51 -11.34 -1.04
CA ASN A 39 36.84 -11.73 -0.59
C ASN A 39 37.02 -13.24 -0.55
N GLU A 40 35.97 -14.00 -0.28
CA GLU A 40 35.99 -15.45 -0.09
C GLU A 40 35.36 -16.21 -1.27
N ILE A 41 34.40 -15.62 -1.97
CA ILE A 41 33.58 -16.27 -3.00
C ILE A 41 33.64 -15.42 -4.27
N SER A 42 33.76 -16.11 -5.40
CA SER A 42 33.58 -15.53 -6.72
C SER A 42 32.76 -16.48 -7.57
N VAL A 43 32.12 -15.94 -8.61
CA VAL A 43 31.32 -16.73 -9.53
C VAL A 43 31.84 -16.53 -10.94
N LYS A 44 31.83 -17.61 -11.74
CA LYS A 44 32.27 -17.63 -13.12
C LYS A 44 31.34 -18.48 -13.97
N THR A 45 31.02 -18.04 -15.17
CA THR A 45 30.11 -18.80 -16.05
C THR A 45 30.84 -19.90 -16.81
N TYR A 46 30.11 -20.91 -17.28
CA TYR A 46 30.67 -21.92 -18.19
C TYR A 46 31.12 -21.27 -19.50
N SER A 47 30.38 -20.30 -20.04
CA SER A 47 30.83 -19.55 -21.23
C SER A 47 32.18 -18.85 -21.00
N GLU A 48 32.38 -18.23 -19.83
CA GLU A 48 33.67 -17.61 -19.48
C GLU A 48 34.79 -18.63 -19.38
N TYR A 49 34.52 -19.79 -18.77
CA TYR A 49 35.50 -20.88 -18.71
C TYR A 49 35.84 -21.40 -20.12
N MET A 50 34.84 -21.61 -20.97
CA MET A 50 35.02 -22.06 -22.36
C MET A 50 35.90 -21.09 -23.15
N ASN A 51 35.69 -19.79 -22.98
CA ASN A 51 36.49 -18.76 -23.65
C ASN A 51 37.95 -18.76 -23.16
N ASP A 52 38.15 -18.85 -21.84
CA ASP A 52 39.50 -18.81 -21.25
C ASP A 52 40.31 -20.08 -21.55
N ALA A 53 39.65 -21.24 -21.55
CA ALA A 53 40.28 -22.53 -21.80
C ALA A 53 40.25 -22.94 -23.29
N ASN A 54 39.55 -22.18 -24.14
CA ASN A 54 39.30 -22.47 -25.55
C ASN A 54 38.77 -23.91 -25.75
N CYS A 55 37.71 -24.26 -25.03
CA CYS A 55 37.09 -25.59 -25.06
C CYS A 55 35.57 -25.54 -25.32
N SER A 56 34.98 -26.69 -25.65
CA SER A 56 33.53 -26.80 -25.88
C SER A 56 32.76 -26.94 -24.56
N LEU A 57 31.44 -26.71 -24.60
CA LEU A 57 30.56 -26.94 -23.46
C LEU A 57 30.68 -28.39 -22.95
N GLN A 58 30.78 -29.37 -23.85
CA GLN A 58 30.92 -30.78 -23.46
C GLN A 58 32.23 -31.02 -22.68
N ASP A 59 33.33 -30.38 -23.08
CA ASP A 59 34.60 -30.50 -22.36
C ASP A 59 34.48 -29.93 -20.93
N VAL A 60 33.74 -28.83 -20.75
CA VAL A 60 33.47 -28.23 -19.43
C VAL A 60 32.60 -29.15 -18.57
N ILE A 61 31.53 -29.71 -19.14
CA ILE A 61 30.65 -30.67 -18.46
C ILE A 61 31.44 -31.91 -18.04
N ASP A 62 32.30 -32.44 -18.91
CA ASP A 62 33.12 -33.61 -18.61
C ASP A 62 34.19 -33.31 -17.55
N PHE A 63 34.74 -32.09 -17.55
CA PHE A 63 35.72 -31.64 -16.56
C PHE A 63 35.12 -31.50 -15.16
N PHE A 64 33.96 -30.85 -15.05
CA PHE A 64 33.26 -30.65 -13.78
C PHE A 64 32.38 -31.83 -13.37
N ASP A 65 32.14 -32.81 -14.26
CA ASP A 65 31.18 -33.91 -14.09
C ASP A 65 29.76 -33.40 -13.75
N SER A 66 29.39 -32.25 -14.32
CA SER A 66 28.14 -31.56 -14.04
C SER A 66 27.70 -30.64 -15.19
N ASP A 67 26.44 -30.78 -15.61
CA ASP A 67 25.80 -29.93 -16.63
C ASP A 67 25.11 -28.71 -16.03
N LEU A 68 25.11 -28.56 -14.71
CA LEU A 68 24.47 -27.43 -14.01
C LEU A 68 25.48 -26.44 -13.46
N GLY A 69 26.43 -26.92 -12.66
CA GLY A 69 27.43 -26.10 -11.99
C GLY A 69 28.33 -26.93 -11.08
N ALA A 70 29.35 -26.29 -10.54
CA ALA A 70 30.31 -26.89 -9.64
C ALA A 70 30.99 -25.82 -8.79
N CYS A 71 31.45 -26.19 -7.61
CA CYS A 71 32.31 -25.35 -6.78
C CYS A 71 33.75 -25.89 -6.75
N SER A 72 34.71 -24.99 -6.83
CA SER A 72 36.14 -25.28 -6.65
C SER A 72 36.73 -24.37 -5.57
N TYR A 73 37.63 -24.91 -4.76
CA TYR A 73 38.36 -24.14 -3.76
C TYR A 73 39.82 -23.93 -4.19
N ARG A 74 40.24 -22.67 -4.21
CA ARG A 74 41.60 -22.23 -4.54
C ARG A 74 42.41 -22.02 -3.26
N HIS A 75 43.30 -22.96 -2.97
CA HIS A 75 44.21 -22.90 -1.82
C HIS A 75 45.19 -21.72 -1.85
N ASP A 76 45.57 -21.26 -3.06
CA ASP A 76 46.54 -20.18 -3.24
C ASP A 76 45.99 -18.80 -2.86
N THR A 77 44.69 -18.60 -3.09
CA THR A 77 43.99 -17.34 -2.77
C THR A 77 43.02 -17.47 -1.60
N ASN A 78 42.86 -18.68 -1.04
CA ASN A 78 41.83 -19.02 -0.05
C ASN A 78 40.42 -18.60 -0.50
N LYS A 79 40.10 -18.79 -1.79
CA LYS A 79 38.80 -18.41 -2.38
C LYS A 79 38.05 -19.59 -2.95
N TYR A 80 36.74 -19.58 -2.81
CA TYR A 80 35.82 -20.43 -3.55
C TYR A 80 35.46 -19.78 -4.89
N ILE A 81 35.39 -20.61 -5.93
CA ILE A 81 34.87 -20.23 -7.24
C ILE A 81 33.68 -21.13 -7.55
N ILE A 82 32.52 -20.52 -7.71
CA ILE A 82 31.31 -21.18 -8.17
C ILE A 82 31.25 -21.06 -9.69
N TYR A 83 31.14 -22.19 -10.37
CA TYR A 83 30.90 -22.29 -11.80
C TYR A 83 29.45 -22.65 -12.05
N TYR A 84 28.80 -22.02 -13.02
CA TYR A 84 27.44 -22.37 -13.43
C TYR A 84 27.27 -22.32 -14.94
N ASN A 85 26.37 -23.17 -15.45
CA ASN A 85 26.06 -23.25 -16.86
C ASN A 85 25.05 -22.16 -17.27
N ASP A 86 25.53 -21.16 -18.00
CA ASP A 86 24.77 -20.05 -18.57
C ASP A 86 24.40 -20.27 -20.05
N VAL A 87 24.86 -21.34 -20.67
CA VAL A 87 24.75 -21.58 -22.12
C VAL A 87 23.37 -22.10 -22.50
N ASP A 88 22.88 -23.10 -21.77
CA ASP A 88 21.62 -23.80 -22.09
C ASP A 88 20.63 -23.88 -20.92
N LYS A 89 20.93 -23.23 -19.79
CA LYS A 89 20.06 -23.18 -18.61
C LYS A 89 19.37 -21.82 -18.49
N THR A 90 18.12 -21.86 -18.02
CA THR A 90 17.37 -20.63 -17.74
C THR A 90 17.81 -20.02 -16.42
N GLU A 91 17.50 -18.73 -16.24
CA GLU A 91 17.85 -17.98 -15.04
C GLU A 91 17.39 -18.66 -13.74
N ASN A 92 16.17 -19.22 -13.70
CA ASN A 92 15.67 -19.92 -12.52
C ASN A 92 16.51 -21.16 -12.14
N TRP A 93 17.08 -21.86 -13.13
CA TRP A 93 18.00 -22.98 -12.89
C TRP A 93 19.34 -22.48 -12.39
N ILE A 94 19.88 -21.43 -13.01
CA ILE A 94 21.14 -20.80 -12.60
C ILE A 94 21.05 -20.32 -11.15
N ARG A 95 19.96 -19.64 -10.77
CA ARG A 95 19.71 -19.18 -9.39
C ARG A 95 19.76 -20.35 -8.40
N PHE A 96 19.08 -21.46 -8.73
CA PHE A 96 19.10 -22.65 -7.87
C PHE A 96 20.51 -23.27 -7.78
N THR A 97 21.23 -23.39 -8.90
CA THR A 97 22.59 -23.93 -8.93
C THR A 97 23.52 -23.10 -8.05
N ILE A 98 23.54 -21.78 -8.20
CA ILE A 98 24.39 -20.92 -7.38
C ILE A 98 24.04 -21.06 -5.89
N ALA A 99 22.74 -21.04 -5.55
CA ALA A 99 22.30 -21.24 -4.16
C ALA A 99 22.68 -22.62 -3.60
N HIS A 100 22.67 -23.66 -4.44
CA HIS A 100 23.10 -25.01 -4.08
C HIS A 100 24.60 -25.05 -3.77
N GLU A 101 25.43 -24.49 -4.63
CA GLU A 101 26.89 -24.41 -4.41
C GLU A 101 27.24 -23.57 -3.18
N LEU A 102 26.52 -22.46 -2.94
CA LEU A 102 26.63 -21.69 -1.69
C LEU A 102 26.33 -22.57 -0.48
N GLY A 103 25.33 -23.46 -0.56
CA GLY A 103 25.04 -24.42 0.50
C GLY A 103 26.22 -25.32 0.82
N HIS A 104 26.91 -25.83 -0.19
CA HIS A 104 28.14 -26.61 0.01
C HIS A 104 29.27 -25.82 0.67
N ILE A 105 29.39 -24.52 0.39
CA ILE A 105 30.41 -23.65 0.99
C ILE A 105 30.06 -23.34 2.45
N PHE A 106 28.87 -22.79 2.72
CA PHE A 106 28.48 -22.30 4.03
C PHE A 106 28.22 -23.42 5.06
N ILE A 107 27.75 -24.60 4.64
CA ILE A 107 27.66 -25.77 5.52
C ILE A 107 29.07 -26.36 5.76
N GLY A 108 30.03 -26.09 4.87
CA GLY A 108 31.42 -26.53 5.02
C GLY A 108 31.70 -27.92 4.46
N HIS A 109 30.90 -28.43 3.51
CA HIS A 109 31.07 -29.77 2.94
C HIS A 109 32.46 -29.97 2.32
N HIS A 110 33.01 -28.93 1.69
CA HIS A 110 34.35 -28.94 1.09
C HIS A 110 35.46 -29.14 2.14
N GLN A 111 35.37 -28.43 3.27
CA GLN A 111 36.37 -28.49 4.35
C GLN A 111 36.27 -29.79 5.16
N MET A 112 35.06 -30.29 5.38
CA MET A 112 34.82 -31.48 6.18
C MET A 112 35.33 -32.78 5.53
N TYR A 113 35.42 -32.83 4.19
CA TYR A 113 35.66 -34.07 3.48
C TYR A 113 36.83 -34.03 2.47
N GLY A 114 37.54 -32.90 2.36
CA GLY A 114 38.84 -32.83 1.69
C GLY A 114 38.81 -33.13 0.19
N VAL A 115 37.70 -32.81 -0.47
CA VAL A 115 37.52 -32.95 -1.92
C VAL A 115 37.47 -31.55 -2.53
N ASP A 116 38.56 -31.16 -3.23
CA ASP A 116 38.76 -29.82 -3.83
C ASP A 116 37.71 -29.45 -4.89
N VAL A 117 37.12 -30.48 -5.47
CA VAL A 117 35.89 -30.48 -6.24
C VAL A 117 35.09 -31.60 -5.60
N LEU A 118 33.78 -31.45 -5.41
CA LEU A 118 32.87 -32.55 -5.09
C LEU A 118 32.78 -33.53 -6.28
N SER A 119 33.93 -34.06 -6.70
CA SER A 119 34.10 -35.12 -7.66
C SER A 119 33.38 -36.34 -7.10
N ARG A 120 32.39 -36.81 -7.86
CA ARG A 120 31.57 -38.01 -7.61
C ARG A 120 32.40 -39.28 -7.35
N LYS A 121 33.73 -39.22 -7.50
CA LYS A 121 34.67 -40.35 -7.46
C LYS A 121 35.35 -40.57 -6.10
N GLY A 122 35.32 -39.60 -5.17
CA GLY A 122 36.10 -39.67 -3.90
C GLY A 122 35.33 -40.02 -2.62
N VAL A 123 34.04 -39.66 -2.54
CA VAL A 123 33.19 -39.89 -1.37
C VAL A 123 32.33 -41.13 -1.59
N GLY A 124 32.15 -41.99 -0.58
CA GLY A 124 31.25 -43.13 -0.69
C GLY A 124 29.86 -42.67 -1.14
N LYS A 125 29.35 -43.23 -2.26
CA LYS A 125 28.14 -42.77 -2.98
C LYS A 125 26.97 -42.34 -2.07
N HIS A 126 26.64 -43.15 -1.07
CA HIS A 126 25.58 -42.84 -0.11
C HIS A 126 25.85 -41.57 0.71
N LYS A 127 27.10 -41.32 1.13
CA LYS A 127 27.43 -40.13 1.91
C LYS A 127 27.35 -38.87 1.06
N TYR A 128 27.79 -38.95 -0.20
CA TYR A 128 27.65 -37.86 -1.17
C TYR A 128 26.16 -37.49 -1.37
N GLU A 129 25.30 -38.50 -1.58
CA GLU A 129 23.85 -38.31 -1.73
C GLU A 129 23.20 -37.59 -0.53
N GLU A 130 23.72 -37.76 0.69
CA GLU A 130 23.19 -37.05 1.85
C GLU A 130 23.65 -35.58 1.92
N LEU A 131 24.90 -35.28 1.55
CA LEU A 131 25.42 -33.91 1.47
C LEU A 131 24.69 -33.09 0.40
N GLU A 132 24.35 -33.72 -0.74
CA GLU A 132 23.52 -33.12 -1.78
C GLU A 132 22.12 -32.75 -1.26
N LYS A 133 21.53 -33.57 -0.37
CA LYS A 133 20.22 -33.27 0.22
C LYS A 133 20.29 -32.07 1.17
N GLU A 134 21.39 -31.89 1.89
CA GLU A 134 21.65 -30.73 2.75
C GLU A 134 21.80 -29.45 1.91
N ALA A 135 22.61 -29.49 0.84
CA ALA A 135 22.75 -28.34 -0.07
C ALA A 135 21.44 -27.98 -0.78
N ASN A 136 20.67 -28.98 -1.22
CA ASN A 136 19.32 -28.76 -1.74
C ASN A 136 18.37 -28.18 -0.68
N ASN A 137 18.52 -28.56 0.60
CA ASN A 137 17.74 -27.98 1.69
C ASN A 137 18.12 -26.52 1.97
N PHE A 138 19.40 -26.22 1.94
CA PHE A 138 19.91 -24.87 2.05
C PHE A 138 19.38 -23.99 0.92
N ALA A 139 19.55 -24.41 -0.35
CA ALA A 139 19.14 -23.63 -1.51
C ALA A 139 17.64 -23.30 -1.50
N ARG A 140 16.77 -24.26 -1.13
CA ARG A 140 15.32 -23.98 -1.04
C ARG A 140 14.97 -23.00 0.08
N ASN A 141 15.69 -23.01 1.21
CA ASN A 141 15.40 -22.11 2.33
C ASN A 141 16.08 -20.74 2.16
N LEU A 142 17.16 -20.66 1.37
CA LEU A 142 17.75 -19.41 0.93
C LEU A 142 16.84 -18.70 -0.08
N LEU A 143 16.49 -19.36 -1.19
CA LEU A 143 15.72 -18.75 -2.28
C LEU A 143 14.23 -18.62 -1.98
N THR A 144 13.67 -19.52 -1.17
CA THR A 144 12.25 -19.53 -0.82
C THR A 144 12.06 -19.94 0.64
N PRO A 145 12.41 -19.06 1.59
CA PRO A 145 12.31 -19.34 3.02
C PRO A 145 10.91 -19.84 3.39
N ALA A 146 10.83 -20.93 4.17
CA ALA A 146 9.57 -21.57 4.52
C ALA A 146 8.52 -20.60 5.15
N PRO A 147 8.89 -19.64 6.03
CA PRO A 147 7.95 -18.67 6.58
C PRO A 147 7.33 -17.74 5.52
N LEU A 148 8.08 -17.36 4.48
CA LEU A 148 7.57 -16.53 3.40
C LEU A 148 6.68 -17.34 2.44
N ALA A 149 7.07 -18.58 2.15
CA ALA A 149 6.25 -19.50 1.35
C ALA A 149 4.90 -19.81 2.03
N GLU A 150 4.91 -20.00 3.36
CA GLU A 150 3.69 -20.21 4.15
C GLU A 150 2.72 -19.02 4.05
N GLN A 151 3.24 -17.78 4.07
CA GLN A 151 2.40 -16.59 3.87
C GLN A 151 1.67 -16.61 2.52
N VAL A 152 2.34 -17.06 1.45
CA VAL A 152 1.72 -17.19 0.13
C VAL A 152 0.59 -18.22 0.14
N VAL A 153 0.82 -19.40 0.73
CA VAL A 153 -0.22 -20.45 0.84
C VAL A 153 -1.40 -19.96 1.67
N ALA A 154 -1.14 -19.30 2.79
CA ALA A 154 -2.18 -18.74 3.66
C ALA A 154 -3.02 -17.67 2.95
N PHE A 155 -2.38 -16.77 2.18
CA PHE A 155 -3.05 -15.73 1.41
C PHE A 155 -3.90 -16.31 0.27
N GLU A 156 -3.36 -17.29 -0.46
CA GLU A 156 -4.08 -17.93 -1.57
C GLU A 156 -5.18 -18.88 -1.11
N LYS A 157 -5.11 -19.38 0.12
CA LYS A 157 -5.97 -20.43 0.69
C LYS A 157 -5.88 -21.76 -0.08
N LYS A 158 -4.80 -21.97 -0.83
CA LYS A 158 -4.49 -23.19 -1.57
C LYS A 158 -2.99 -23.25 -1.88
N GLU A 159 -2.50 -24.45 -2.16
CA GLU A 159 -1.17 -24.64 -2.73
C GLU A 159 -1.19 -24.24 -4.21
N ASN A 160 -0.28 -23.34 -4.61
CA ASN A 160 -0.17 -22.86 -5.98
C ASN A 160 1.30 -22.70 -6.38
N PRO A 161 1.91 -23.72 -7.01
CA PRO A 161 3.31 -23.69 -7.38
C PRO A 161 3.62 -22.57 -8.38
N SER A 162 2.69 -22.21 -9.27
CA SER A 162 2.89 -21.13 -10.25
C SER A 162 3.09 -19.77 -9.58
N THR A 163 2.32 -19.48 -8.53
CA THR A 163 2.47 -18.25 -7.76
C THR A 163 3.82 -18.19 -7.05
N LEU A 164 4.23 -19.29 -6.39
CA LEU A 164 5.54 -19.36 -5.74
C LEU A 164 6.68 -19.21 -6.75
N SER A 165 6.60 -19.92 -7.88
CA SER A 165 7.57 -19.85 -8.97
C SER A 165 7.75 -18.42 -9.47
N SER A 166 6.64 -17.70 -9.65
CA SER A 166 6.66 -16.29 -10.04
C SER A 166 7.23 -15.35 -8.98
N LEU A 167 6.81 -15.48 -7.71
CA LEU A 167 7.21 -14.55 -6.64
C LEU A 167 8.67 -14.69 -6.21
N PHE A 168 9.20 -15.91 -6.23
CA PHE A 168 10.56 -16.20 -5.76
C PHE A 168 11.56 -16.42 -6.91
N GLU A 169 11.10 -16.32 -8.16
CA GLU A 169 11.89 -16.59 -9.38
C GLU A 169 12.58 -17.97 -9.33
N ILE A 170 11.82 -18.99 -8.95
CA ILE A 170 12.27 -20.39 -8.96
C ILE A 170 11.55 -21.20 -10.03
N THR A 171 12.08 -22.36 -10.39
CA THR A 171 11.39 -23.26 -11.34
C THR A 171 10.07 -23.76 -10.75
N TYR A 172 9.11 -24.09 -11.61
CA TYR A 172 7.83 -24.68 -11.19
C TYR A 172 8.04 -25.95 -10.34
N ASN A 173 8.97 -26.82 -10.74
CA ASN A 173 9.30 -28.03 -9.99
C ASN A 173 9.89 -27.73 -8.62
N ALA A 174 10.76 -26.71 -8.50
CA ALA A 174 11.29 -26.27 -7.21
C ALA A 174 10.17 -25.72 -6.31
N ALA A 175 9.18 -25.02 -6.88
CA ALA A 175 8.01 -24.54 -6.14
C ALA A 175 7.15 -25.70 -5.61
N GLU A 176 6.94 -26.77 -6.40
CA GLU A 176 6.25 -27.98 -5.92
C GLU A 176 7.02 -28.67 -4.78
N VAL A 177 8.35 -28.73 -4.88
CA VAL A 177 9.18 -29.26 -3.79
C VAL A 177 9.05 -28.37 -2.55
N ARG A 178 9.14 -27.04 -2.69
CA ARG A 178 8.97 -26.13 -1.55
C ARG A 178 7.65 -26.38 -0.83
N LEU A 179 6.52 -26.44 -1.54
CA LEU A 179 5.19 -26.69 -0.98
C LEU A 179 5.15 -28.00 -0.15
N LYS A 180 5.67 -29.10 -0.70
CA LYS A 180 5.76 -30.40 -0.01
C LYS A 180 6.55 -30.35 1.31
N TYR A 181 7.53 -29.45 1.41
CA TYR A 181 8.44 -29.39 2.55
C TYR A 181 8.17 -28.22 3.51
N ILE A 182 7.20 -27.32 3.25
CA ILE A 182 6.91 -26.13 4.12
C ILE A 182 6.80 -26.53 5.58
N SER A 183 5.83 -27.40 5.89
CA SER A 183 5.57 -27.80 7.28
C SER A 183 6.73 -28.55 7.92
N ARG A 184 7.55 -29.24 7.12
CA ARG A 184 8.73 -29.93 7.64
C ARG A 184 9.77 -28.93 8.12
N ASP A 185 10.15 -28.02 7.22
CA ASP A 185 11.23 -27.06 7.48
C ASP A 185 10.81 -26.04 8.55
N LEU A 186 9.54 -25.61 8.58
CA LEU A 186 9.01 -24.74 9.65
C LEU A 186 9.18 -25.30 11.06
N ARG A 187 9.25 -26.63 11.24
CA ARG A 187 9.49 -27.24 12.57
C ARG A 187 10.92 -27.04 13.06
N ASP A 188 11.85 -26.82 12.14
CA ASP A 188 13.27 -26.64 12.44
C ASP A 188 13.62 -25.14 12.64
N PHE A 189 12.68 -24.22 12.35
CA PHE A 189 12.80 -22.81 12.66
C PHE A 189 12.67 -22.54 14.17
N SER A 190 13.58 -21.72 14.69
CA SER A 190 13.50 -21.18 16.05
C SER A 190 12.65 -19.91 16.07
N ASN A 191 12.22 -19.49 17.25
CA ASN A 191 11.48 -18.24 17.41
C ASN A 191 12.27 -17.00 16.94
N SER A 192 13.59 -16.99 17.10
CA SER A 192 14.44 -15.88 16.64
C SER A 192 14.47 -15.81 15.11
N MET A 193 14.63 -16.96 14.44
CA MET A 193 14.58 -17.01 12.98
C MET A 193 13.22 -16.57 12.45
N LEU A 194 12.11 -17.06 13.03
CA LEU A 194 10.76 -16.62 12.64
C LEU A 194 10.56 -15.10 12.84
N ALA A 195 11.09 -14.56 13.93
CA ALA A 195 11.04 -13.12 14.21
C ALA A 195 11.82 -12.30 13.17
N PHE A 196 13.00 -12.78 12.74
CA PHE A 196 13.75 -12.15 11.64
C PHE A 196 12.90 -12.05 10.38
N PHE A 197 12.32 -13.17 9.89
CA PHE A 197 11.51 -13.11 8.67
C PHE A 197 10.31 -12.16 8.78
N LYS A 198 9.69 -12.11 9.97
CA LYS A 198 8.56 -11.20 10.23
C LYS A 198 8.98 -9.72 10.27
N ASN A 199 10.18 -9.42 10.74
CA ASN A 199 10.64 -8.05 10.96
C ASN A 199 11.44 -7.48 9.77
N THR A 200 12.14 -8.34 9.05
CA THR A 200 13.05 -7.98 7.96
C THR A 200 12.33 -7.95 6.61
N PHE A 201 11.46 -8.93 6.33
CA PHE A 201 10.75 -9.00 5.06
C PHE A 201 9.39 -8.33 5.15
N ASN A 202 9.06 -7.56 4.12
CA ASN A 202 7.77 -6.89 4.04
C ASN A 202 6.61 -7.88 3.98
N PRO A 203 5.42 -7.58 4.54
CA PRO A 203 4.29 -8.50 4.47
C PRO A 203 3.82 -8.68 3.03
N LEU A 204 3.38 -9.91 2.73
CA LEU A 204 2.73 -10.24 1.46
C LEU A 204 1.40 -9.47 1.34
N SER A 205 1.22 -8.74 0.23
CA SER A 205 -0.01 -8.00 -0.04
C SER A 205 -0.25 -7.81 -1.55
N ILE A 206 -1.42 -7.31 -1.91
CA ILE A 206 -1.64 -6.70 -3.23
C ILE A 206 -1.42 -5.21 -3.04
N TYR A 207 -0.60 -4.59 -3.88
CA TYR A 207 -0.27 -3.18 -3.76
C TYR A 207 -0.18 -2.49 -5.12
N CYS A 208 -0.32 -1.18 -5.12
CA CYS A 208 -0.09 -0.38 -6.32
C CYS A 208 1.41 -0.07 -6.45
N PRO A 209 2.10 -0.44 -7.55
CA PRO A 209 3.52 -0.15 -7.75
C PRO A 209 3.78 1.35 -7.92
N GLU A 210 2.79 2.13 -8.39
CA GLU A 210 2.93 3.57 -8.61
C GLU A 210 2.91 4.38 -7.31
N CYS A 211 2.15 3.93 -6.29
CA CYS A 211 1.94 4.73 -5.07
C CYS A 211 2.11 3.96 -3.75
N GLY A 212 2.34 2.64 -3.79
CA GLY A 212 2.61 1.78 -2.64
C GLY A 212 1.41 1.42 -1.77
N VAL A 213 0.19 1.86 -2.14
CA VAL A 213 -1.03 1.60 -1.36
C VAL A 213 -1.46 0.13 -1.48
N GLU A 214 -1.84 -0.47 -0.35
CA GLU A 214 -2.35 -1.85 -0.28
C GLU A 214 -3.80 -1.95 -0.76
N HIS A 215 -4.15 -3.10 -1.32
CA HIS A 215 -5.46 -3.41 -1.86
C HIS A 215 -5.93 -4.81 -1.45
N GLU A 216 -7.25 -4.96 -1.38
CA GLU A 216 -7.88 -6.26 -1.18
C GLU A 216 -7.86 -7.09 -2.47
N LYS A 217 -8.02 -8.41 -2.32
CA LYS A 217 -8.11 -9.34 -3.45
C LYS A 217 -9.33 -9.03 -4.32
N GLY A 218 -9.14 -9.02 -5.64
CA GLY A 218 -10.20 -8.78 -6.62
C GLY A 218 -10.41 -7.32 -7.02
N LYS A 219 -9.62 -6.38 -6.49
CA LYS A 219 -9.58 -5.01 -7.01
C LYS A 219 -8.81 -4.97 -8.33
N ASN A 220 -9.26 -4.13 -9.27
CA ASN A 220 -8.67 -4.00 -10.60
C ASN A 220 -7.89 -2.68 -10.77
N TYR A 221 -8.18 -1.69 -9.93
CA TYR A 221 -7.58 -0.36 -10.00
C TYR A 221 -7.19 0.12 -8.60
N CYS A 222 -6.14 0.93 -8.54
CA CYS A 222 -5.70 1.58 -7.32
C CYS A 222 -6.68 2.70 -6.94
N ALA A 223 -7.28 2.60 -5.76
CA ALA A 223 -8.18 3.62 -5.24
C ALA A 223 -7.50 4.98 -4.95
N ASN A 224 -6.17 5.00 -4.79
CA ASN A 224 -5.41 6.20 -4.52
C ASN A 224 -5.01 6.97 -5.79
N CYS A 225 -4.46 6.27 -6.79
CA CYS A 225 -3.91 6.92 -7.99
C CYS A 225 -4.63 6.55 -9.30
N GLY A 226 -5.54 5.58 -9.29
CA GLY A 226 -6.27 5.13 -10.47
C GLY A 226 -5.50 4.15 -11.37
N SER A 227 -4.26 3.77 -11.01
CA SER A 227 -3.47 2.81 -11.78
C SER A 227 -4.17 1.46 -11.90
N LYS A 228 -4.20 0.90 -13.11
CA LYS A 228 -4.73 -0.45 -13.40
C LYS A 228 -3.72 -1.56 -13.04
N SER A 229 -2.45 -1.21 -12.90
CA SER A 229 -1.39 -2.17 -12.62
C SER A 229 -1.33 -2.38 -11.11
N LEU A 230 -2.04 -3.38 -10.59
CA LEU A 230 -1.87 -3.82 -9.21
C LEU A 230 -0.88 -4.99 -9.19
N ALA A 231 0.14 -4.88 -8.34
CA ALA A 231 1.15 -5.91 -8.14
C ALA A 231 0.76 -6.79 -6.95
N PHE A 232 1.18 -8.05 -6.98
CA PHE A 232 1.06 -8.98 -5.87
C PHE A 232 2.47 -9.39 -5.46
N GLY A 233 2.81 -9.19 -4.18
CA GLY A 233 4.16 -9.48 -3.68
C GLY A 233 4.40 -8.92 -2.29
N PHE A 234 5.65 -8.97 -1.85
CA PHE A 234 6.07 -8.49 -0.54
C PHE A 234 6.21 -6.97 -0.64
N LYS A 235 5.37 -6.22 0.10
CA LYS A 235 5.09 -4.78 -0.08
C LYS A 235 6.34 -3.90 -0.07
N TYR A 236 6.46 -2.90 -0.95
CA TYR A 236 7.42 -1.80 -0.73
C TYR A 236 6.81 -0.70 0.16
N LYS A 237 7.52 -0.30 1.23
CA LYS A 237 6.95 0.54 2.30
C LYS A 237 6.75 2.00 1.88
N ARG A 238 5.49 2.45 1.84
CA ARG A 238 5.10 3.82 2.20
C ARG A 238 3.84 3.78 3.08
N LEU A 239 3.84 4.63 4.12
CA LEU A 239 2.75 4.78 5.09
C LEU A 239 1.57 5.52 4.43
N SER A 240 0.35 5.06 4.67
CA SER A 240 -0.76 5.97 4.94
C SER A 240 -1.97 5.25 5.52
N ASP A 241 -2.61 5.97 6.43
CA ASP A 241 -3.78 5.62 7.23
C ASP A 241 -5.02 5.33 6.39
N SER A 242 -5.84 4.37 6.82
CA SER A 242 -7.18 4.17 6.24
C SER A 242 -8.25 4.21 7.31
N ASN A 243 -9.18 5.15 7.16
CA ASN A 243 -10.41 5.24 7.94
C ASN A 243 -11.54 4.59 7.11
N ASN A 244 -12.22 3.59 7.67
CA ASN A 244 -13.01 2.58 6.92
C ASN A 244 -14.50 2.94 6.71
N SER A 245 -14.91 4.21 6.86
CA SER A 245 -16.32 4.61 6.70
C SER A 245 -16.67 4.93 5.23
N ILE A 246 -17.97 4.95 4.90
CA ILE A 246 -18.56 5.39 3.61
C ILE A 246 -19.31 6.73 3.76
N LYS A 247 -19.55 7.18 5.01
CA LYS A 247 -20.20 8.46 5.33
C LYS A 247 -19.45 9.20 6.45
N TYR A 248 -19.25 10.51 6.28
CA TYR A 248 -18.70 11.36 7.33
C TYR A 248 -19.74 11.64 8.42
N SER A 249 -19.38 11.44 9.70
CA SER A 249 -20.14 11.95 10.86
C SER A 249 -19.83 13.42 11.17
N THR A 250 -18.78 13.98 10.54
CA THR A 250 -18.32 15.36 10.67
C THR A 250 -17.69 15.80 9.34
N CYS A 251 -18.01 16.98 8.83
CA CYS A 251 -17.50 17.46 7.55
C CYS A 251 -15.97 17.63 7.61
N ILE A 252 -15.25 17.04 6.64
CA ILE A 252 -13.78 17.10 6.58
C ILE A 252 -13.19 18.47 6.23
N ILE A 253 -14.00 19.38 5.69
CA ILE A 253 -13.54 20.72 5.31
C ILE A 253 -13.79 21.72 6.43
N CYS A 254 -15.03 21.79 6.93
CA CYS A 254 -15.44 22.85 7.86
C CYS A 254 -15.69 22.37 9.30
N GLY A 255 -15.52 21.08 9.59
CA GLY A 255 -15.75 20.52 10.94
C GLY A 255 -17.21 20.47 11.38
N HIS A 256 -18.16 20.78 10.49
CA HIS A 256 -19.59 20.79 10.82
C HIS A 256 -20.11 19.41 11.20
N LYS A 257 -20.89 19.36 12.28
CA LYS A 257 -21.59 18.18 12.81
C LYS A 257 -23.10 18.39 12.66
N ASN A 258 -23.88 17.31 12.77
CA ASN A 258 -25.35 17.30 12.71
C ASN A 258 -25.96 17.36 11.30
N PHE A 259 -25.60 16.39 10.47
CA PHE A 259 -26.25 16.20 9.17
C PHE A 259 -27.66 15.63 9.32
N ASN A 260 -28.59 16.10 8.47
CA ASN A 260 -29.86 15.39 8.29
C ASN A 260 -29.60 13.93 7.82
N ARG A 261 -30.48 13.00 8.20
CA ARG A 261 -30.38 11.58 7.82
C ARG A 261 -30.27 11.37 6.30
N HIS A 262 -30.87 12.28 5.50
CA HIS A 262 -30.84 12.24 4.04
C HIS A 262 -29.82 13.21 3.40
N ALA A 263 -29.02 13.91 4.20
CA ALA A 263 -28.04 14.85 3.70
C ALA A 263 -27.02 14.15 2.79
N LYS A 264 -26.78 14.78 1.65
CA LYS A 264 -25.84 14.39 0.60
C LYS A 264 -24.61 15.30 0.59
N PHE A 265 -24.79 16.56 0.95
CA PHE A 265 -23.77 17.59 0.98
C PHE A 265 -23.72 18.26 2.35
N CYS A 266 -22.57 18.83 2.70
CA CYS A 266 -22.43 19.65 3.89
C CYS A 266 -23.16 21.00 3.68
N PRO A 267 -24.05 21.41 4.59
CA PRO A 267 -24.80 22.68 4.44
C PRO A 267 -23.91 23.92 4.58
N ILE A 268 -22.71 23.77 5.13
CA ILE A 268 -21.81 24.88 5.43
C ILE A 268 -20.83 25.15 4.27
N CYS A 269 -20.19 24.11 3.75
CA CYS A 269 -19.14 24.24 2.73
C CYS A 269 -19.47 23.54 1.40
N GLY A 270 -20.65 22.93 1.27
CA GLY A 270 -21.12 22.30 0.03
C GLY A 270 -20.42 20.99 -0.36
N VAL A 271 -19.41 20.53 0.40
CA VAL A 271 -18.67 19.29 0.08
C VAL A 271 -19.54 18.05 0.30
N PRO A 272 -19.51 17.05 -0.61
CA PRO A 272 -20.22 15.78 -0.42
C PRO A 272 -19.85 15.10 0.90
N ILE A 273 -20.81 14.45 1.56
CA ILE A 273 -20.57 13.71 2.82
C ILE A 273 -20.56 12.18 2.65
N TYR A 274 -20.65 11.73 1.40
CA TYR A 274 -20.52 10.34 0.95
C TYR A 274 -19.67 10.31 -0.32
N ASN A 275 -19.00 9.19 -0.58
CA ASN A 275 -18.24 8.98 -1.80
C ASN A 275 -18.99 8.06 -2.76
N SER A 276 -18.91 8.32 -4.06
CA SER A 276 -19.49 7.46 -5.11
C SER A 276 -18.62 7.45 -6.36
N CYS A 277 -18.66 6.37 -7.13
CA CYS A 277 -17.98 6.30 -8.42
C CYS A 277 -18.70 7.19 -9.44
N SER A 278 -17.94 8.00 -10.17
CA SER A 278 -18.51 8.95 -11.16
C SER A 278 -19.11 8.28 -12.40
N ASP A 279 -18.79 7.01 -12.64
CA ASP A 279 -19.23 6.25 -13.82
C ASP A 279 -20.41 5.30 -13.51
N ASN A 280 -20.39 4.62 -12.36
CA ASN A 280 -21.45 3.71 -11.95
C ASN A 280 -21.68 3.77 -10.43
N LYS A 281 -22.89 4.15 -10.01
CA LYS A 281 -23.28 4.30 -8.60
C LYS A 281 -23.34 2.98 -7.83
N ASP A 282 -23.42 1.85 -8.51
CA ASP A 282 -23.45 0.52 -7.88
C ASP A 282 -22.04 0.03 -7.49
N HIS A 283 -20.97 0.72 -7.93
CA HIS A 283 -19.61 0.38 -7.52
C HIS A 283 -19.33 0.80 -6.08
N GLU A 284 -18.91 -0.16 -5.27
CA GLU A 284 -18.49 0.07 -3.89
C GLU A 284 -17.19 0.89 -3.85
N VAL A 285 -17.22 2.03 -3.15
CA VAL A 285 -16.07 2.93 -2.93
C VAL A 285 -16.00 3.36 -1.46
N ARG A 286 -14.79 3.47 -0.92
CA ARG A 286 -14.54 3.96 0.45
C ARG A 286 -14.52 5.49 0.48
N LEU A 287 -14.68 6.11 1.65
CA LEU A 287 -14.67 7.58 1.78
C LEU A 287 -13.40 8.26 1.26
N THR A 288 -12.25 7.62 1.43
CA THR A 288 -10.93 8.17 1.07
C THR A 288 -10.50 7.82 -0.34
N ASP A 289 -11.30 7.06 -1.09
CA ASP A 289 -10.96 6.63 -2.44
C ASP A 289 -11.04 7.83 -3.40
N TYR A 290 -9.94 8.17 -4.07
CA TYR A 290 -9.90 9.17 -5.14
C TYR A 290 -10.34 8.58 -6.49
N TYR A 291 -10.19 7.27 -6.65
CA TYR A 291 -10.57 6.52 -7.84
C TYR A 291 -11.34 5.25 -7.46
N CYS A 292 -12.27 4.84 -8.32
CA CYS A 292 -13.03 3.61 -8.12
C CYS A 292 -12.13 2.39 -8.34
N SER A 293 -12.02 1.53 -7.33
CA SER A 293 -11.20 0.29 -7.41
C SER A 293 -11.73 -0.77 -8.40
N THR A 294 -12.99 -0.63 -8.85
CA THR A 294 -13.65 -1.55 -9.79
C THR A 294 -13.42 -1.15 -11.26
N CYS A 295 -13.60 0.13 -11.60
CA CYS A 295 -13.52 0.61 -12.99
C CYS A 295 -12.44 1.66 -13.28
N GLY A 296 -11.76 2.20 -12.26
CA GLY A 296 -10.69 3.18 -12.42
C GLY A 296 -11.16 4.62 -12.62
N SER A 297 -12.47 4.86 -12.80
CA SER A 297 -13.03 6.21 -12.91
C SER A 297 -12.79 7.03 -11.64
N PRO A 298 -12.62 8.36 -11.72
CA PRO A 298 -12.64 9.24 -10.56
C PRO A 298 -13.85 8.97 -9.65
N THR A 299 -13.68 9.17 -8.36
CA THR A 299 -14.81 9.25 -7.44
C THR A 299 -15.30 10.70 -7.32
N THR A 300 -16.48 10.90 -6.75
CA THR A 300 -17.01 12.22 -6.43
C THR A 300 -16.15 13.01 -5.45
N MET A 301 -15.23 12.35 -4.73
CA MET A 301 -14.33 12.98 -3.75
C MET A 301 -12.97 13.39 -4.31
N LYS A 302 -12.61 12.97 -5.53
CA LYS A 302 -11.27 13.17 -6.10
C LYS A 302 -10.81 14.64 -6.05
N ASP A 303 -11.71 15.56 -6.42
CA ASP A 303 -11.39 16.98 -6.53
C ASP A 303 -11.48 17.70 -5.17
N TYR A 304 -12.28 17.19 -4.23
CA TYR A 304 -12.47 17.80 -2.91
C TYR A 304 -11.37 17.45 -1.91
N ILE A 305 -10.77 16.25 -1.97
CA ILE A 305 -9.74 15.83 -0.99
C ILE A 305 -8.36 16.43 -1.32
N LYS A 306 -8.12 16.83 -2.58
CA LYS A 306 -6.84 17.38 -3.03
C LYS A 306 -6.46 18.73 -2.37
N GLU A 307 -7.44 19.45 -1.80
CA GLU A 307 -7.24 20.72 -1.07
C GLU A 307 -6.96 20.55 0.45
N ILE A 308 -7.04 19.32 0.99
CA ILE A 308 -7.09 19.07 2.44
C ILE A 308 -5.71 19.00 3.11
N THR A 309 -4.63 18.71 2.36
CA THR A 309 -3.31 18.47 2.96
C THR A 309 -2.62 19.72 3.54
N GLU A 310 -3.12 20.94 3.31
CA GLU A 310 -2.39 22.16 3.68
C GLU A 310 -3.02 22.99 4.81
N LYS A 311 -4.28 22.74 5.22
CA LYS A 311 -4.96 23.60 6.21
C LYS A 311 -5.92 22.84 7.12
N ARG A 312 -5.41 21.96 8.00
CA ARG A 312 -6.22 21.47 9.13
C ARG A 312 -6.03 22.37 10.35
N GLY A 313 -7.12 23.04 10.74
CA GLY A 313 -7.37 23.39 12.13
C GLY A 313 -8.32 22.35 12.73
N GLU A 314 -7.85 21.57 13.70
CA GLU A 314 -8.66 20.58 14.43
C GLU A 314 -9.60 21.26 15.42
N ARG A 315 -10.64 21.95 14.93
CA ARG A 315 -11.70 22.45 15.79
C ARG A 315 -13.08 22.12 15.23
N ASP A 316 -13.90 21.54 16.09
CA ASP A 316 -15.31 21.35 15.87
C ASP A 316 -15.98 22.72 15.76
N MET A 317 -16.81 22.93 14.73
CA MET A 317 -17.42 24.22 14.44
C MET A 317 -18.94 24.11 14.39
N LEU A 318 -19.61 24.84 15.28
CA LEU A 318 -21.06 25.11 15.24
C LEU A 318 -21.27 26.50 14.62
N TYR A 319 -22.20 26.60 13.67
CA TYR A 319 -22.54 27.85 12.97
C TYR A 319 -23.94 28.27 13.39
N GLU A 320 -24.03 29.30 14.24
CA GLU A 320 -25.27 29.78 14.85
C GLU A 320 -25.76 31.11 14.23
N ASP A 321 -25.20 31.51 13.09
CA ASP A 321 -25.51 32.76 12.39
C ASP A 321 -26.77 32.72 11.51
N GLY A 322 -27.61 31.72 11.71
CA GLY A 322 -28.95 31.68 11.14
C GLY A 322 -29.90 32.63 11.87
N VAL A 323 -31.04 32.91 11.24
CA VAL A 323 -32.17 33.60 11.89
C VAL A 323 -33.23 32.62 12.35
N GLU A 324 -34.02 32.99 13.36
CA GLU A 324 -35.08 32.13 13.85
C GLU A 324 -36.10 31.80 12.74
N PHE A 325 -36.44 30.52 12.61
CA PHE A 325 -37.37 30.02 11.60
C PHE A 325 -38.30 28.96 12.19
N ASP A 326 -39.40 28.70 11.49
CA ASP A 326 -40.33 27.63 11.81
C ASP A 326 -39.84 26.32 11.19
N GLU A 327 -39.49 25.33 12.00
CA GLU A 327 -38.94 24.06 11.51
C GLU A 327 -39.91 23.25 10.65
N SER A 328 -41.23 23.46 10.79
CA SER A 328 -42.25 22.73 10.04
C SER A 328 -42.46 23.29 8.62
N THR A 329 -42.28 24.60 8.46
CA THR A 329 -42.46 25.29 7.18
C THR A 329 -41.15 25.74 6.55
N MET A 330 -40.05 25.78 7.31
CA MET A 330 -38.75 26.38 6.96
C MET A 330 -38.79 27.90 6.72
N LYS A 331 -39.89 28.58 7.09
CA LYS A 331 -40.05 30.03 6.93
C LYS A 331 -39.42 30.78 8.10
N VAL A 332 -38.69 31.85 7.84
CA VAL A 332 -38.13 32.72 8.90
C VAL A 332 -39.23 33.45 9.66
N LYS A 333 -39.06 33.58 10.98
CA LYS A 333 -39.97 34.34 11.85
C LYS A 333 -39.65 35.84 11.85
N ILE A 334 -38.41 36.20 11.54
CA ILE A 334 -37.93 37.57 11.43
C ILE A 334 -37.15 37.76 10.12
N CYS A 335 -37.35 38.88 9.44
CA CYS A 335 -36.65 39.16 8.20
C CYS A 335 -35.15 39.36 8.46
N PRO A 336 -34.25 38.57 7.86
CA PRO A 336 -32.81 38.64 8.16
C PRO A 336 -32.14 39.95 7.75
N LYS A 337 -32.77 40.72 6.84
CA LYS A 337 -32.19 41.97 6.33
C LYS A 337 -32.67 43.22 7.07
N CYS A 338 -33.93 43.25 7.52
CA CYS A 338 -34.54 44.47 8.07
C CYS A 338 -35.23 44.28 9.43
N GLY A 339 -35.28 43.06 9.96
CA GLY A 339 -35.87 42.79 11.26
C GLY A 339 -37.40 42.82 11.31
N ASN A 340 -38.11 42.96 10.18
CA ASN A 340 -39.58 42.91 10.18
C ASN A 340 -40.08 41.51 10.60
N GLU A 341 -41.01 41.46 11.54
CA GLU A 341 -41.60 40.21 12.08
C GLU A 341 -43.03 39.95 11.54
N GLU A 342 -43.63 40.94 10.88
CA GLU A 342 -45.01 40.83 10.40
C GLU A 342 -45.09 40.38 8.94
N PHE A 343 -45.56 39.15 8.72
CA PHE A 343 -45.77 38.56 7.41
C PHE A 343 -47.18 37.97 7.28
N SER A 344 -47.70 37.92 6.05
CA SER A 344 -48.83 37.03 5.75
C SER A 344 -48.35 35.58 5.74
N ASP A 345 -49.24 34.63 6.07
CA ASP A 345 -48.90 33.20 6.14
C ASP A 345 -48.21 32.68 4.86
N ASN A 346 -48.71 33.10 3.70
CA ASN A 346 -48.20 32.71 2.38
C ASN A 346 -47.16 33.69 1.79
N ALA A 347 -46.65 34.64 2.57
CA ALA A 347 -45.65 35.58 2.06
C ALA A 347 -44.33 34.85 1.75
N LEU A 348 -43.83 35.02 0.53
CA LEU A 348 -42.51 34.53 0.09
C LEU A 348 -41.40 35.57 0.32
N PHE A 349 -41.77 36.85 0.30
CA PHE A 349 -40.85 37.98 0.42
C PHE A 349 -41.27 38.91 1.55
N CYS A 350 -40.30 39.56 2.18
CA CYS A 350 -40.53 40.59 3.18
C CYS A 350 -41.24 41.80 2.53
N LYS A 351 -42.38 42.22 3.11
CA LYS A 351 -43.15 43.39 2.66
C LYS A 351 -42.38 44.73 2.78
N ILE A 352 -41.30 44.77 3.57
CA ILE A 352 -40.51 45.98 3.84
C ILE A 352 -39.32 46.13 2.90
N CYS A 353 -38.55 45.06 2.69
CA CYS A 353 -37.27 45.13 1.96
C CYS A 353 -37.14 44.14 0.80
N GLY A 354 -38.15 43.30 0.56
CA GLY A 354 -38.15 42.33 -0.54
C GLY A 354 -37.28 41.08 -0.33
N THR A 355 -36.61 40.93 0.80
CA THR A 355 -35.79 39.74 1.10
C THR A 355 -36.62 38.45 1.16
N ASN A 356 -36.07 37.35 0.65
CA ASN A 356 -36.66 36.01 0.74
C ASN A 356 -36.92 35.63 2.20
N LEU A 357 -38.11 35.06 2.46
CA LEU A 357 -38.47 34.54 3.78
C LEU A 357 -38.16 33.05 3.95
N TYR A 358 -37.63 32.42 2.92
CA TYR A 358 -37.17 31.03 2.91
C TYR A 358 -35.72 30.99 2.43
N ASN A 359 -34.90 30.15 3.06
CA ASN A 359 -33.53 29.94 2.61
C ASN A 359 -33.48 28.88 1.50
N ASP A 360 -33.97 29.25 0.33
CA ASP A 360 -34.15 28.33 -0.79
C ASP A 360 -32.84 28.08 -1.54
N CYS A 361 -32.65 26.88 -2.05
CA CYS A 361 -31.55 26.61 -2.97
C CYS A 361 -31.84 27.17 -4.37
N GLU A 362 -30.81 27.49 -5.16
CA GLU A 362 -31.00 27.90 -6.57
C GLU A 362 -31.59 26.81 -7.47
N GLY A 363 -31.61 25.56 -7.01
CA GLY A 363 -32.12 24.40 -7.76
C GLY A 363 -31.02 23.71 -8.60
N ILE A 364 -31.37 22.59 -9.23
CA ILE A 364 -30.49 21.88 -10.18
C ILE A 364 -30.99 22.20 -11.58
N HIS A 365 -30.16 22.83 -12.43
CA HIS A 365 -30.48 22.97 -13.85
C HIS A 365 -30.38 21.60 -14.52
N THR A 366 -31.52 21.05 -14.97
CA THR A 366 -31.51 19.86 -15.82
C THR A 366 -31.59 20.32 -17.27
N GLN A 367 -30.61 19.95 -18.09
CA GLN A 367 -30.69 20.21 -19.53
C GLN A 367 -31.83 19.37 -20.10
N SER A 368 -32.98 20.00 -20.36
CA SER A 368 -34.03 19.38 -21.15
C SER A 368 -33.63 19.39 -22.64
N PHE A 369 -34.02 18.35 -23.38
CA PHE A 369 -33.78 18.21 -24.83
C PHE A 369 -34.37 19.36 -25.68
N ASN A 370 -35.09 20.31 -25.09
CA ASN A 370 -35.86 21.34 -25.79
C ASN A 370 -35.33 22.78 -25.61
N SER A 371 -34.08 22.97 -25.18
CA SER A 371 -33.43 24.29 -25.12
C SER A 371 -34.14 25.34 -24.23
N PHE A 372 -34.94 24.90 -23.27
CA PHE A 372 -35.40 25.71 -22.14
C PHE A 372 -34.77 25.14 -20.86
N ASP A 373 -34.10 26.00 -20.10
CA ASP A 373 -33.59 25.70 -18.76
C ASP A 373 -34.77 25.57 -17.81
N ASP A 374 -35.29 24.35 -17.62
CA ASP A 374 -36.21 24.08 -16.52
C ASP A 374 -35.42 24.13 -15.21
N ILE A 375 -35.82 25.04 -14.32
CA ILE A 375 -35.30 25.10 -12.94
C ILE A 375 -35.76 23.81 -12.25
N GLY A 376 -34.82 22.93 -11.90
CA GLY A 376 -35.11 21.73 -11.13
C GLY A 376 -35.58 22.05 -9.71
N GLU A 377 -35.99 21.01 -8.98
CA GLU A 377 -36.58 21.09 -7.64
C GLU A 377 -35.86 22.08 -6.70
N ILE A 378 -36.62 23.03 -6.16
CA ILE A 378 -36.19 23.99 -5.14
C ILE A 378 -36.44 23.37 -3.76
N HIS A 379 -35.44 23.43 -2.89
CA HIS A 379 -35.50 22.92 -1.52
C HIS A 379 -35.42 24.06 -0.52
N HIS A 380 -36.27 24.04 0.50
CA HIS A 380 -36.16 24.90 1.67
C HIS A 380 -35.09 24.38 2.62
N ASN A 381 -34.18 25.25 3.09
CA ASN A 381 -33.07 24.87 3.96
C ASN A 381 -33.14 25.61 5.30
N PRO A 382 -32.48 25.09 6.35
CA PRO A 382 -32.28 25.84 7.59
C PRO A 382 -31.65 27.21 7.32
N SER A 383 -31.96 28.18 8.18
CA SER A 383 -31.56 29.57 7.97
C SER A 383 -30.04 29.82 8.04
N ASN A 384 -29.26 28.91 8.63
CA ASN A 384 -27.79 28.99 8.69
C ASN A 384 -27.08 28.23 7.54
N ALA A 385 -27.83 27.53 6.68
CA ALA A 385 -27.27 26.76 5.58
C ALA A 385 -26.78 27.70 4.47
N ARG A 386 -25.51 27.58 4.07
CA ARG A 386 -25.00 28.26 2.86
C ARG A 386 -25.30 27.48 1.59
N TYR A 387 -25.31 26.15 1.70
CA TYR A 387 -25.55 25.20 0.62
C TYR A 387 -26.68 24.25 1.01
N CYS A 388 -27.41 23.76 0.00
CA CYS A 388 -28.48 22.79 0.22
C CYS A 388 -27.91 21.40 0.49
N GLU A 389 -28.38 20.76 1.57
CA GLU A 389 -27.94 19.40 1.94
C GLU A 389 -28.39 18.34 0.93
N THR A 390 -29.43 18.61 0.14
CA THR A 390 -30.00 17.65 -0.82
C THR A 390 -29.35 17.74 -2.20
N CYS A 391 -29.17 18.95 -2.72
CA CYS A 391 -28.69 19.16 -4.09
C CYS A 391 -27.30 19.83 -4.19
N GLY A 392 -26.74 20.36 -3.11
CA GLY A 392 -25.44 21.02 -3.10
C GLY A 392 -25.43 22.45 -3.68
N ALA A 393 -26.55 22.96 -4.21
CA ALA A 393 -26.65 24.31 -4.74
C ALA A 393 -26.55 25.38 -3.63
N LYS A 394 -26.06 26.57 -3.99
CA LYS A 394 -26.05 27.72 -3.08
C LYS A 394 -27.48 28.09 -2.67
N THR A 395 -27.61 28.56 -1.43
CA THR A 395 -28.88 29.02 -0.88
C THR A 395 -29.04 30.53 -1.00
N ARG A 396 -30.29 31.02 -1.00
CA ARG A 396 -30.60 32.44 -1.13
C ARG A 396 -29.91 33.29 -0.07
N PHE A 397 -29.82 32.82 1.17
CA PHE A 397 -29.20 33.63 2.22
C PHE A 397 -27.70 33.76 2.02
N PHE A 398 -27.04 32.75 1.42
CA PHE A 398 -25.64 32.89 1.05
C PHE A 398 -25.43 33.77 -0.18
N ILE A 399 -26.28 33.65 -1.20
CA ILE A 399 -26.19 34.45 -2.44
C ILE A 399 -26.48 35.93 -2.17
N ASP A 400 -27.47 36.21 -1.34
CA ASP A 400 -27.90 37.56 -0.98
C ASP A 400 -26.92 38.22 0.04
N GLY A 401 -25.86 37.51 0.45
CA GLY A 401 -24.85 38.00 1.39
C GLY A 401 -25.34 38.14 2.83
N ILE A 402 -26.44 37.46 3.20
CA ILE A 402 -26.95 37.39 4.57
C ILE A 402 -26.02 36.50 5.43
N LEU A 403 -25.50 35.42 4.84
CA LEU A 403 -24.50 34.54 5.45
C LEU A 403 -23.13 34.77 4.81
N CYS A 404 -22.07 34.85 5.62
CA CYS A 404 -20.69 34.94 5.13
C CYS A 404 -20.12 33.55 4.78
N GLU A 405 -18.96 33.53 4.11
CA GLU A 405 -18.23 32.28 3.88
C GLU A 405 -17.84 31.63 5.21
N HIS A 406 -17.87 30.30 5.26
CA HIS A 406 -17.54 29.55 6.48
C HIS A 406 -16.11 29.82 6.99
N SER A 407 -15.20 30.20 6.08
CA SER A 407 -13.81 30.51 6.38
C SER A 407 -13.64 31.88 7.06
N GLU A 408 -14.64 32.75 6.96
CA GLU A 408 -14.66 34.11 7.48
C GLU A 408 -15.39 34.22 8.81
N TYR A 409 -16.34 33.32 9.09
CA TYR A 409 -17.18 33.30 10.30
C TYR A 409 -16.43 33.47 11.64
N ASN A 410 -15.21 32.94 11.76
CA ASN A 410 -14.41 33.01 12.99
C ASN A 410 -13.43 34.19 13.07
N LYS A 411 -13.23 34.95 11.99
CA LYS A 411 -12.34 36.12 12.04
C LYS A 411 -12.94 37.25 12.87
N ASP A 412 -14.27 37.28 12.98
CA ASP A 412 -15.00 38.34 13.68
C ASP A 412 -15.11 38.13 15.20
N PHE A 413 -14.78 36.94 15.73
CA PHE A 413 -14.75 36.70 17.19
C PHE A 413 -13.44 37.15 17.87
N THR A 414 -12.46 37.66 17.11
CA THR A 414 -11.15 38.07 17.66
C THR A 414 -10.91 39.56 17.77
N ASP A 415 -11.87 40.45 17.49
CA ASP A 415 -11.58 41.89 17.44
C ASP A 415 -12.52 42.85 18.19
N ASP A 416 -13.38 42.36 19.09
CA ASP A 416 -14.27 43.24 19.90
C ASP A 416 -14.17 43.00 21.41
N SER A 417 -12.95 42.96 21.95
CA SER A 417 -12.73 43.23 23.38
C SER A 417 -11.35 43.82 23.65
N ASN A 418 -11.08 45.01 23.08
CA ASN A 418 -10.04 45.87 23.63
C ASN A 418 -10.58 47.27 23.92
N SER A 419 -11.64 47.32 24.73
CA SER A 419 -11.95 48.48 25.55
C SER A 419 -11.13 48.41 26.84
N GLY A 420 -9.96 49.05 26.77
CA GLY A 420 -9.20 49.63 27.87
C GLY A 420 -9.20 48.91 29.22
N PHE A 421 -8.12 48.19 29.51
CA PHE A 421 -7.53 48.23 30.84
C PHE A 421 -6.01 48.40 30.73
N ASP A 422 -5.59 49.58 31.17
CA ASP A 422 -4.22 50.01 31.36
C ASP A 422 -3.56 49.15 32.44
N PHE A 423 -2.42 48.52 32.11
CA PHE A 423 -1.41 48.19 33.11
C PHE A 423 -0.03 48.52 32.57
N SER A 424 0.63 49.36 33.35
CA SER A 424 1.92 49.98 33.15
C SER A 424 3.10 49.01 33.14
N SER A 425 4.00 49.27 32.19
CA SER A 425 5.46 49.35 32.26
C SER A 425 6.29 48.23 32.93
N ASP A 426 7.29 47.83 32.15
CA ASP A 426 8.63 47.37 32.54
C ASP A 426 8.75 45.96 33.12
N ASP A 427 9.27 45.04 32.28
CA ASP A 427 10.66 44.63 32.46
C ASP A 427 11.19 43.85 31.25
N GLN A 428 12.31 44.34 30.72
CA GLN A 428 13.18 43.68 29.76
C GLN A 428 13.86 42.48 30.41
N ILE A 429 13.86 41.28 29.80
CA ILE A 429 15.06 40.42 29.76
C ILE A 429 15.06 39.60 28.45
N PRO A 430 16.19 39.58 27.71
CA PRO A 430 16.42 38.72 26.55
C PRO A 430 17.08 37.39 26.95
N PHE A 431 16.63 36.29 26.34
CA PHE A 431 17.47 35.14 26.00
C PHE A 431 16.99 34.54 24.68
#